data_AF-A0A7X6VQ54-F1
#
_entry.id   AF-A0A7X6VQ54-F1
#
_cell.length_a   1.000
_cell.length_b   1.000
_cell.length_c   1.000
_cell.angle_alpha   90.00
_cell.angle_beta   90.00
_cell.angle_gamma   90.00
#
_symmetry.space_group_name_H-M   'P 1'
#
loop_
_entity.id
_entity.type
_entity.pdbx_description
1 polymer ?
#
loop_
_entity_poly.entity_id
_entity_poly.type
_entity_poly.pdbx_seq_one_letter_code
_entity_poly.pdbx_strand_id
1 'polypeptide(L)'
;ETSTISALTFRRDIHDWAKIDSPIFGWGPGTEDSHVGIASRGGQFTIPSDYSYNLTVLSADKFAIDTLKQPNQSEKIVADSNKHYVTFVRSDGDNIQTWYNYFPFNEKDMAAIRGDFKFGWSIQPSLIDLAPSLVKHTYDKADKNDYFVVAVSGHGYMYPSLYPDLKSFVSSLDFYMKKLDLSIVQILDSGPYDDVIEWYSKAESIKGGMYMYGDKYAGGRGEVF
;
A
#
# COMPACT_ATOMS: atom_id res chain seq x y z
N GLU A 1 -20.27 20.52 17.73
CA GLU A 1 -21.06 19.32 17.39
C GLU A 1 -21.84 19.47 16.08
N THR A 2 -22.63 20.53 15.88
CA THR A 2 -23.36 20.78 14.61
C THR A 2 -22.47 20.98 13.39
N SER A 3 -21.32 21.65 13.52
CA SER A 3 -20.35 21.82 12.43
C SER A 3 -19.73 20.51 11.96
N THR A 4 -19.44 19.60 12.89
CA THR A 4 -18.88 18.27 12.61
C THR A 4 -19.88 17.39 11.86
N ILE A 5 -21.15 17.41 12.25
CA ILE A 5 -22.23 16.67 11.57
C ILE A 5 -22.41 17.17 10.14
N SER A 6 -22.45 18.49 9.92
CA SER A 6 -22.58 19.06 8.58
C SER A 6 -21.43 18.68 7.65
N ALA A 7 -20.19 18.66 8.16
CA ALA A 7 -19.03 18.28 7.38
C ALA A 7 -19.04 16.79 7.00
N LEU A 8 -19.47 15.91 7.91
CA LEU A 8 -19.60 14.48 7.64
C LEU A 8 -20.72 14.18 6.62
N THR A 9 -21.85 14.88 6.70
CA THR A 9 -22.93 14.74 5.71
C THR A 9 -22.47 15.16 4.32
N PHE A 10 -21.88 16.35 4.18
CA PHE A 10 -21.35 16.82 2.90
C PHE A 10 -20.34 15.85 2.32
N ARG A 11 -19.43 15.35 3.16
CA ARG A 11 -18.44 14.37 2.74
C ARG A 11 -19.09 13.09 2.21
N ARG A 12 -20.10 12.57 2.89
CA ARG A 12 -20.83 11.38 2.42
C ARG A 12 -21.47 11.63 1.06
N ASP A 13 -22.09 12.78 0.84
CA ASP A 13 -22.70 13.12 -0.45
C ASP A 13 -21.66 13.13 -1.60
N ILE A 14 -20.43 13.58 -1.33
CA ILE A 14 -19.31 13.53 -2.29
C ILE A 14 -18.88 12.09 -2.56
N HIS A 15 -18.76 11.25 -1.52
CA HIS A 15 -18.42 9.83 -1.68
C HIS A 15 -19.51 9.05 -2.43
N ASP A 16 -20.78 9.37 -2.20
CA ASP A 16 -21.93 8.74 -2.89
C ASP A 16 -21.98 9.11 -4.38
N TRP A 17 -21.47 10.30 -4.76
CA TRP A 17 -21.31 10.70 -6.16
C TRP A 17 -20.16 9.97 -6.86
N ALA A 18 -19.08 9.66 -6.14
CA ALA A 18 -17.91 9.01 -6.71
C ALA A 18 -18.22 7.56 -7.12
N LYS A 19 -17.66 7.13 -8.25
CA LYS A 19 -17.81 5.74 -8.72
C LYS A 19 -17.09 4.79 -7.77
N ILE A 20 -17.55 3.54 -7.69
CA ILE A 20 -16.79 2.46 -7.08
C ILE A 20 -15.42 2.34 -7.78
N ASP A 21 -14.40 1.96 -7.03
CA ASP A 21 -12.98 1.90 -7.40
C ASP A 21 -12.39 3.28 -7.80
N SER A 22 -12.97 4.37 -7.31
CA SER A 22 -12.36 5.70 -7.47
C SER A 22 -11.28 5.96 -6.42
N PRO A 23 -10.13 6.53 -6.82
CA PRO A 23 -9.15 7.06 -5.87
C PRO A 23 -9.64 8.37 -5.23
N ILE A 24 -9.43 8.50 -3.92
CA ILE A 24 -9.64 9.74 -3.15
C ILE A 24 -8.27 10.27 -2.73
N PHE A 25 -7.83 11.36 -3.35
CA PHE A 25 -6.53 11.96 -3.07
C PHE A 25 -6.57 12.86 -1.83
N GLY A 26 -5.55 12.72 -0.99
CA GLY A 26 -5.37 13.54 0.21
C GLY A 26 -6.28 13.15 1.38
N TRP A 27 -6.20 13.94 2.44
CA TRP A 27 -6.96 13.72 3.68
C TRP A 27 -8.16 14.66 3.82
N GLY A 28 -9.14 14.19 4.59
CA GLY A 28 -10.31 14.95 5.00
C GLY A 28 -10.29 15.17 6.52
N PRO A 29 -11.23 15.99 7.06
CA PRO A 29 -11.31 16.20 8.49
C PRO A 29 -11.65 14.91 9.24
N GLY A 30 -11.24 14.84 10.51
CA GLY A 30 -11.49 13.69 11.39
C GLY A 30 -10.24 12.87 11.65
N THR A 31 -10.45 11.62 12.09
CA THR A 31 -9.37 10.65 12.26
C THR A 31 -9.08 9.92 10.95
N GLU A 32 -7.90 9.30 10.86
CA GLU A 32 -7.54 8.40 9.77
C GLU A 32 -8.59 7.29 9.59
N ASP A 33 -8.94 6.59 10.66
CA ASP A 33 -9.95 5.51 10.66
C ASP A 33 -11.30 5.98 10.12
N SER A 34 -11.78 7.15 10.56
CA SER A 34 -13.01 7.73 10.05
C SER A 34 -12.90 8.04 8.56
N HIS A 35 -11.75 8.57 8.12
CA HIS A 35 -11.53 8.91 6.72
C HIS A 35 -11.51 7.67 5.82
N VAL A 36 -10.67 6.70 6.15
CA VAL A 36 -10.50 5.47 5.36
C VAL A 36 -11.77 4.63 5.41
N GLY A 37 -12.43 4.54 6.57
CA GLY A 37 -13.68 3.80 6.72
C GLY A 37 -14.84 4.38 5.91
N ILE A 38 -14.97 5.71 5.81
CA ILE A 38 -16.00 6.34 4.96
C ILE A 38 -15.74 6.03 3.49
N ALA A 39 -14.49 6.18 3.03
CA ALA A 39 -14.12 5.88 1.64
C ALA A 39 -14.35 4.40 1.30
N SER A 40 -13.89 3.50 2.17
CA SER A 40 -13.99 2.05 1.96
C SER A 40 -15.44 1.59 1.81
N ARG A 41 -16.35 2.10 2.66
CA ARG A 41 -17.80 1.80 2.58
C ARG A 41 -18.45 2.31 1.29
N GLY A 42 -17.93 3.40 0.72
CA GLY A 42 -18.35 3.91 -0.58
C GLY A 42 -17.78 3.10 -1.75
N GLY A 43 -16.86 2.16 -1.51
CA GLY A 43 -16.10 1.50 -2.56
C GLY A 43 -15.08 2.42 -3.18
N GLN A 44 -14.46 3.31 -2.39
CA GLN A 44 -13.33 4.13 -2.81
C GLN A 44 -12.12 3.86 -1.93
N PHE A 45 -10.93 4.19 -2.43
CA PHE A 45 -9.68 4.01 -1.72
C PHE A 45 -8.92 5.33 -1.60
N THR A 46 -8.25 5.52 -0.48
CA THR A 46 -7.49 6.75 -0.21
C THR A 46 -6.09 6.64 -0.80
N ILE A 47 -5.63 7.74 -1.41
CA ILE A 47 -4.23 7.95 -1.82
C ILE A 47 -3.71 9.13 -0.99
N PRO A 48 -2.99 8.89 0.11
CA PRO A 48 -2.46 9.97 0.94
C PRO A 48 -1.44 10.80 0.15
N SER A 49 -1.81 12.04 -0.18
CA SER A 49 -1.07 12.84 -1.17
C SER A 49 -1.13 14.35 -0.94
N ASP A 50 -1.69 14.80 0.18
CA ASP A 50 -1.90 16.21 0.48
C ASP A 50 -0.60 17.00 0.68
N TYR A 51 0.53 16.31 0.90
CA TYR A 51 1.88 16.88 0.89
C TYR A 51 2.74 16.39 -0.28
N SER A 52 2.15 15.82 -1.33
CA SER A 52 2.89 15.42 -2.53
C SER A 52 3.08 16.60 -3.47
N TYR A 53 4.34 16.88 -3.84
CA TYR A 53 4.65 17.93 -4.81
C TYR A 53 4.66 17.38 -6.24
N ASN A 54 4.22 18.21 -7.19
CA ASN A 54 4.36 17.99 -8.63
C ASN A 54 3.73 16.70 -9.20
N LEU A 55 2.71 16.12 -8.55
CA LEU A 55 2.05 14.90 -9.06
C LEU A 55 1.57 15.05 -10.51
N THR A 56 1.02 16.22 -10.88
CA THR A 56 0.58 16.50 -12.25
C THR A 56 1.70 16.44 -13.28
N VAL A 57 2.93 16.76 -12.88
CA VAL A 57 4.12 16.69 -13.74
C VAL A 57 4.65 15.26 -13.78
N LEU A 58 4.70 14.57 -12.62
CA LEU A 58 5.21 13.21 -12.49
C LEU A 58 4.32 12.18 -13.18
N SER A 59 3.02 12.45 -13.28
CA SER A 59 2.04 11.60 -13.96
C SER A 59 1.91 11.89 -15.46
N ALA A 60 2.74 12.79 -16.02
CA ALA A 60 2.66 13.13 -17.43
C ALA A 60 3.13 11.95 -18.31
N ASP A 61 2.49 11.74 -19.46
CA ASP A 61 2.81 10.65 -20.41
C ASP A 61 4.30 10.58 -20.80
N LYS A 62 5.00 11.72 -20.77
CA LYS A 62 6.45 11.80 -21.00
C LYS A 62 7.25 10.90 -20.05
N PHE A 63 6.76 10.67 -18.84
CA PHE A 63 7.39 9.86 -17.80
C PHE A 63 6.73 8.50 -17.63
N ALA A 64 5.71 8.16 -18.44
CA ALA A 64 5.02 6.89 -18.34
C ALA A 64 5.98 5.71 -18.52
N ILE A 65 5.77 4.68 -17.69
CA ILE A 65 6.50 3.42 -17.77
C ILE A 65 5.47 2.31 -17.66
N ASP A 66 5.45 1.40 -18.63
CA ASP A 66 4.46 0.32 -18.67
C ASP A 66 4.66 -0.69 -17.53
N THR A 67 5.91 -1.14 -17.37
CA THR A 67 6.29 -2.14 -16.37
C THR A 67 7.66 -1.83 -15.79
N LEU A 68 7.82 -2.06 -14.50
CA LEU A 68 9.08 -2.04 -13.78
C LEU A 68 9.32 -3.41 -13.16
N LYS A 69 10.59 -3.82 -13.14
CA LYS A 69 11.02 -5.04 -12.47
C LYS A 69 11.63 -4.66 -11.13
N GLN A 70 11.15 -5.24 -10.05
CA GLN A 70 11.75 -5.01 -8.74
C GLN A 70 13.18 -5.61 -8.73
N PRO A 71 14.14 -4.93 -8.07
CA PRO A 71 15.56 -5.24 -8.22
C PRO A 71 15.94 -6.60 -7.63
N ASN A 72 15.30 -7.02 -6.54
CA ASN A 72 15.62 -8.25 -5.82
C ASN A 72 14.42 -9.20 -5.80
N GLN A 73 14.68 -10.50 -5.87
CA GLN A 73 13.65 -11.54 -5.97
C GLN A 73 13.64 -12.40 -4.71
N SER A 74 12.47 -12.92 -4.35
CA SER A 74 12.36 -13.92 -3.29
C SER A 74 12.97 -15.25 -3.77
N GLU A 75 13.87 -15.82 -2.99
CA GLU A 75 14.41 -17.16 -3.24
C GLU A 75 13.56 -18.22 -2.55
N LYS A 76 13.36 -19.37 -3.21
CA LYS A 76 12.78 -20.55 -2.54
C LYS A 76 13.82 -21.12 -1.60
N ILE A 77 13.57 -20.97 -0.30
CA ILE A 77 14.41 -21.53 0.76
C ILE A 77 13.65 -22.62 1.51
N VAL A 78 14.37 -23.67 1.90
CA VAL A 78 13.86 -24.64 2.89
C VAL A 78 14.15 -24.07 4.26
N ALA A 79 13.10 -23.86 5.06
CA ALA A 79 13.25 -23.33 6.41
C ALA A 79 13.95 -24.37 7.30
N ASP A 80 14.97 -23.91 8.03
CA ASP A 80 15.67 -24.68 9.05
C ASP A 80 14.85 -24.63 10.34
N SER A 81 14.39 -25.79 10.81
CA SER A 81 13.55 -25.91 12.00
C SER A 81 14.24 -25.46 13.30
N ASN A 82 15.56 -25.30 13.29
CA ASN A 82 16.33 -24.86 14.46
C ASN A 82 16.58 -23.34 14.47
N LYS A 83 16.03 -22.60 13.52
CA LYS A 83 16.20 -21.15 13.41
C LYS A 83 14.90 -20.41 13.68
N HIS A 84 15.04 -19.23 14.27
CA HIS A 84 13.97 -18.24 14.33
C HIS A 84 14.20 -17.22 13.21
N TYR A 85 13.19 -17.02 12.36
CA TYR A 85 13.28 -16.11 11.22
C TYR A 85 12.61 -14.78 11.57
N VAL A 86 13.31 -13.69 11.27
CA VAL A 86 12.83 -12.33 11.49
C VAL A 86 12.97 -11.56 10.18
N THR A 87 11.96 -10.76 9.87
CA THR A 87 12.01 -9.77 8.80
C THR A 87 11.53 -8.43 9.34
N PHE A 88 11.98 -7.35 8.71
CA PHE A 88 11.55 -6.00 9.02
C PHE A 88 10.97 -5.39 7.75
N VAL A 89 9.81 -4.75 7.88
CA VAL A 89 9.17 -4.05 6.77
C VAL A 89 8.79 -2.66 7.25
N ARG A 90 9.19 -1.63 6.49
CA ARG A 90 8.81 -0.25 6.77
C ARG A 90 7.34 0.00 6.41
N SER A 91 6.60 0.58 7.34
CA SER A 91 5.23 1.06 7.16
C SER A 91 5.16 2.35 6.32
N ASP A 92 3.94 2.87 6.13
CA ASP A 92 3.66 4.19 5.52
C ASP A 92 4.05 4.30 4.02
N GLY A 93 4.19 3.15 3.36
CA GLY A 93 4.44 3.04 1.93
C GLY A 93 3.27 3.39 1.03
N ASP A 94 2.05 3.32 1.58
CA ASP A 94 0.78 3.69 0.95
C ASP A 94 0.71 5.21 0.77
N ASN A 95 1.34 5.95 1.70
CA ASN A 95 1.43 7.39 1.66
C ASN A 95 2.44 7.82 0.59
N ILE A 96 1.97 8.13 -0.61
CA ILE A 96 2.82 8.42 -1.77
C ILE A 96 3.74 9.63 -1.55
N GLN A 97 3.42 10.51 -0.60
CA GLN A 97 4.29 11.64 -0.29
C GLN A 97 5.58 11.23 0.42
N THR A 98 5.62 10.08 1.11
CA THR A 98 6.85 9.57 1.74
C THR A 98 7.87 9.18 0.67
N TRP A 99 7.42 8.66 -0.47
CA TRP A 99 8.27 8.29 -1.59
C TRP A 99 8.90 9.49 -2.27
N TYR A 100 8.15 10.57 -2.48
CA TYR A 100 8.69 11.76 -3.12
C TYR A 100 9.53 12.61 -2.14
N ASN A 101 9.10 12.70 -0.88
CA ASN A 101 9.71 13.64 0.09
C ASN A 101 10.77 13.01 1.00
N TYR A 102 10.77 11.69 1.17
CA TYR A 102 11.47 11.07 2.31
C TYR A 102 12.23 9.78 1.97
N PHE A 103 11.58 8.62 1.78
CA PHE A 103 12.25 7.31 1.83
C PHE A 103 13.49 7.20 0.93
N PRO A 104 13.44 7.51 -0.38
CA PRO A 104 14.59 7.34 -1.26
C PRO A 104 15.71 8.35 -1.02
N PHE A 105 15.43 9.45 -0.31
CA PHE A 105 16.29 10.63 -0.22
C PHE A 105 16.78 10.92 1.20
N ASN A 106 16.19 10.28 2.22
CA ASN A 106 16.51 10.55 3.61
C ASN A 106 17.69 9.69 4.09
N GLU A 107 18.68 10.35 4.69
CA GLU A 107 19.91 9.73 5.23
C GLU A 107 19.67 8.83 6.46
N LYS A 108 18.42 8.69 6.92
CA LYS A 108 18.01 7.74 7.97
C LYS A 108 17.20 6.57 7.43
N ASP A 109 16.84 6.58 6.15
CA ASP A 109 16.07 5.54 5.47
C ASP A 109 16.85 4.94 4.29
N MET A 110 16.33 4.93 3.05
CA MET A 110 16.98 4.23 1.94
C MET A 110 18.31 4.86 1.53
N ALA A 111 18.44 6.18 1.68
CA ALA A 111 19.69 6.88 1.38
C ALA A 111 20.72 6.79 2.52
N ALA A 112 20.38 6.14 3.64
CA ALA A 112 21.32 5.89 4.72
C ALA A 112 22.39 4.86 4.31
N ILE A 113 23.58 4.96 4.90
CA ILE A 113 24.50 3.83 4.94
C ILE A 113 23.93 2.81 5.93
N ARG A 114 23.29 1.76 5.41
CA ARG A 114 22.72 0.66 6.20
C ARG A 114 23.70 -0.50 6.34
N GLY A 115 23.51 -1.31 7.37
CA GLY A 115 24.24 -2.57 7.53
C GLY A 115 23.85 -3.62 6.49
N ASP A 116 24.54 -4.75 6.49
CA ASP A 116 24.25 -5.87 5.57
C ASP A 116 23.13 -6.76 6.14
N PHE A 117 21.88 -6.28 6.04
CA PHE A 117 20.68 -7.03 6.44
C PHE A 117 19.51 -6.78 5.51
N LYS A 118 18.68 -7.81 5.30
CA LYS A 118 17.47 -7.75 4.46
C LYS A 118 16.41 -6.84 5.09
N PHE A 119 15.80 -5.98 4.28
CA PHE A 119 14.81 -5.02 4.74
C PHE A 119 13.72 -4.81 3.70
N GLY A 120 12.47 -4.82 4.15
CA GLY A 120 11.29 -4.60 3.33
C GLY A 120 10.86 -3.13 3.33
N TRP A 121 10.40 -2.65 2.19
CA TRP A 121 9.76 -1.34 2.02
C TRP A 121 8.36 -1.56 1.49
N SER A 122 7.34 -1.14 2.24
CA SER A 122 5.99 -1.07 1.68
C SER A 122 5.95 0.04 0.62
N ILE A 123 5.38 -0.23 -0.55
CA ILE A 123 5.25 0.73 -1.66
C ILE A 123 3.82 0.72 -2.19
N GLN A 124 3.32 1.90 -2.56
CA GLN A 124 2.00 2.05 -3.14
C GLN A 124 1.97 1.69 -4.62
N PRO A 125 1.21 0.66 -5.05
CA PRO A 125 1.20 0.23 -6.45
C PRO A 125 0.72 1.30 -7.45
N SER A 126 -0.19 2.19 -7.04
CA SER A 126 -0.68 3.30 -7.88
C SER A 126 0.43 4.25 -8.32
N LEU A 127 1.61 4.24 -7.68
CA LEU A 127 2.75 5.05 -8.11
C LEU A 127 3.19 4.77 -9.54
N ILE A 128 2.89 3.60 -10.12
CA ILE A 128 3.19 3.35 -11.54
C ILE A 128 2.42 4.28 -12.48
N ASP A 129 1.25 4.78 -12.07
CA ASP A 129 0.47 5.75 -12.85
C ASP A 129 0.71 7.18 -12.37
N LEU A 130 1.01 7.37 -11.08
CA LEU A 130 1.15 8.71 -10.46
C LEU A 130 2.55 9.29 -10.53
N ALA A 131 3.58 8.46 -10.41
CA ALA A 131 4.98 8.85 -10.45
C ALA A 131 5.89 7.69 -10.89
N PRO A 132 5.68 7.09 -12.08
CA PRO A 132 6.47 5.95 -12.56
C PRO A 132 7.98 6.19 -12.54
N SER A 133 8.42 7.40 -12.89
CA SER A 133 9.83 7.78 -12.86
C SER A 133 10.42 7.78 -11.45
N LEU A 134 9.62 8.06 -10.42
CA LEU A 134 10.03 7.97 -9.01
C LEU A 134 10.24 6.52 -8.61
N VAL A 135 9.31 5.62 -8.97
CA VAL A 135 9.47 4.18 -8.69
C VAL A 135 10.71 3.64 -9.40
N LYS A 136 10.93 4.03 -10.66
CA LYS A 136 12.14 3.67 -11.39
C LYS A 136 13.40 4.14 -10.67
N HIS A 137 13.45 5.40 -10.25
CA HIS A 137 14.58 5.94 -9.50
C HIS A 137 14.84 5.13 -8.23
N THR A 138 13.79 4.83 -7.47
CA THR A 138 13.86 4.02 -6.24
C THR A 138 14.41 2.62 -6.52
N TYR A 139 13.90 1.92 -7.55
CA TYR A 139 14.36 0.57 -7.88
C TYR A 139 15.81 0.55 -8.36
N ASP A 140 16.22 1.53 -9.17
CA ASP A 140 17.61 1.66 -9.65
C ASP A 140 18.60 1.95 -8.50
N LYS A 141 18.12 2.47 -7.36
CA LYS A 141 18.93 2.85 -6.19
C LYS A 141 18.81 1.92 -5.00
N ALA A 142 17.93 0.93 -5.07
CA ALA A 142 17.73 -0.03 -4.01
C ALA A 142 19.01 -0.82 -3.72
N ASP A 143 19.26 -1.11 -2.44
CA ASP A 143 20.34 -2.01 -2.04
C ASP A 143 20.00 -3.46 -2.43
N LYS A 144 21.01 -4.32 -2.58
CA LYS A 144 20.83 -5.77 -2.81
C LYS A 144 19.97 -6.46 -1.74
N ASN A 145 19.84 -5.85 -0.56
CA ASN A 145 19.07 -6.37 0.57
C ASN A 145 17.64 -5.80 0.65
N ASP A 146 17.28 -4.85 -0.22
CA ASP A 146 15.94 -4.26 -0.21
C ASP A 146 14.92 -5.15 -0.91
N TYR A 147 13.72 -5.21 -0.37
CA TYR A 147 12.58 -5.86 -1.02
C TYR A 147 11.36 -4.95 -0.91
N PHE A 148 10.58 -4.83 -1.97
CA PHE A 148 9.38 -4.02 -2.03
C PHE A 148 8.14 -4.89 -1.92
N VAL A 149 7.22 -4.48 -1.05
CA VAL A 149 5.94 -5.15 -0.80
C VAL A 149 4.80 -4.16 -1.02
N VAL A 150 3.63 -4.64 -1.43
CA VAL A 150 2.45 -3.78 -1.55
C VAL A 150 2.07 -3.23 -0.18
N ALA A 151 1.91 -1.91 -0.10
CA ALA A 151 1.45 -1.23 1.10
C ALA A 151 -0.06 -1.43 1.36
N VAL A 152 -0.52 -0.96 2.52
CA VAL A 152 -1.91 -1.15 2.96
C VAL A 152 -2.90 -0.44 2.03
N SER A 153 -3.99 -1.07 1.59
CA SER A 153 -4.27 -2.52 1.59
C SER A 153 -4.36 -3.00 0.15
N GLY A 154 -3.44 -2.56 -0.71
CA GLY A 154 -3.50 -2.84 -2.15
C GLY A 154 -3.03 -1.66 -2.98
N HIS A 155 -3.74 -1.36 -4.08
CA HIS A 155 -3.46 -0.20 -4.93
C HIS A 155 -4.12 1.09 -4.39
N GLY A 156 -4.35 1.14 -3.07
CA GLY A 156 -5.04 2.22 -2.36
C GLY A 156 -5.17 1.85 -0.89
N TYR A 157 -5.14 2.85 0.00
CA TYR A 157 -5.43 2.63 1.41
C TYR A 157 -6.94 2.52 1.61
N MET A 158 -7.40 1.33 1.98
CA MET A 158 -8.79 1.03 2.31
C MET A 158 -8.84 -0.12 3.34
N TYR A 159 -10.00 -0.31 3.97
CA TYR A 159 -10.30 -1.45 4.83
C TYR A 159 -11.07 -2.51 4.02
N PRO A 160 -10.44 -3.65 3.68
CA PRO A 160 -11.04 -4.64 2.78
C PRO A 160 -12.39 -5.19 3.24
N SER A 161 -12.56 -5.38 4.56
CA SER A 161 -13.80 -5.86 5.17
C SER A 161 -14.99 -4.93 4.96
N LEU A 162 -14.73 -3.65 4.65
CA LEU A 162 -15.76 -2.65 4.38
C LEU A 162 -15.99 -2.41 2.89
N TYR A 163 -15.19 -3.02 2.02
CA TYR A 163 -15.16 -2.71 0.59
C TYR A 163 -16.25 -3.50 -0.16
N PRO A 164 -17.23 -2.84 -0.81
CA PRO A 164 -18.41 -3.51 -1.39
C PRO A 164 -18.09 -4.45 -2.55
N ASP A 165 -17.07 -4.15 -3.38
CA ASP A 165 -16.62 -5.01 -4.48
C ASP A 165 -15.13 -5.34 -4.35
N LEU A 166 -14.79 -6.05 -3.28
CA LEU A 166 -13.40 -6.45 -3.01
C LEU A 166 -12.80 -7.29 -4.15
N LYS A 167 -13.61 -8.10 -4.83
CA LYS A 167 -13.16 -8.93 -5.96
C LYS A 167 -12.62 -8.09 -7.11
N SER A 168 -13.35 -7.06 -7.53
CA SER A 168 -12.90 -6.16 -8.60
C SER A 168 -11.65 -5.38 -8.16
N PHE A 169 -11.62 -4.89 -6.93
CA PHE A 169 -10.45 -4.21 -6.36
C PHE A 169 -9.20 -5.10 -6.39
N VAL A 170 -9.30 -6.35 -5.93
CA VAL A 170 -8.17 -7.30 -5.93
C VAL A 170 -7.73 -7.65 -7.35
N SER A 171 -8.65 -7.71 -8.31
CA SER A 171 -8.30 -7.92 -9.73
C SER A 171 -7.49 -6.74 -10.30
N SER A 172 -7.86 -5.51 -9.95
CA SER A 172 -7.08 -4.31 -10.28
C SER A 172 -5.72 -4.30 -9.57
N LEU A 173 -5.67 -4.74 -8.30
CA LEU A 173 -4.41 -4.91 -7.58
C LEU A 173 -3.47 -5.88 -8.29
N ASP A 174 -3.96 -7.04 -8.75
CA ASP A 174 -3.14 -8.02 -9.47
C ASP A 174 -2.50 -7.43 -10.73
N PHE A 175 -3.25 -6.59 -11.47
CA PHE A 175 -2.72 -5.83 -12.60
C PHE A 175 -1.57 -4.89 -12.19
N TYR A 176 -1.74 -4.12 -11.13
CA TYR A 176 -0.69 -3.21 -10.63
C TYR A 176 0.52 -3.96 -10.07
N MET A 177 0.32 -5.10 -9.40
CA MET A 177 1.40 -5.96 -8.91
C MET A 177 2.23 -6.51 -10.07
N LYS A 178 1.60 -6.93 -11.17
CA LYS A 178 2.29 -7.34 -12.41
C LYS A 178 3.12 -6.22 -13.01
N LYS A 179 2.60 -4.98 -13.01
CA LYS A 179 3.31 -3.81 -13.52
C LYS A 179 4.54 -3.44 -12.70
N LEU A 180 4.56 -3.72 -11.41
CA LEU A 180 5.67 -3.36 -10.51
C LEU A 180 6.52 -4.55 -10.06
N ASP A 181 6.19 -5.76 -10.50
CA ASP A 181 6.85 -7.00 -10.08
C ASP A 181 6.85 -7.19 -8.54
N LEU A 182 5.67 -6.94 -7.95
CA LEU A 182 5.39 -7.11 -6.52
C LEU A 182 4.69 -8.44 -6.29
N SER A 183 4.98 -9.10 -5.16
CA SER A 183 4.41 -10.42 -4.86
C SER A 183 3.91 -10.61 -3.42
N ILE A 184 4.20 -9.66 -2.53
CA ILE A 184 3.81 -9.70 -1.12
C ILE A 184 2.92 -8.49 -0.83
N VAL A 185 1.85 -8.69 -0.06
CA VAL A 185 0.89 -7.63 0.30
C VAL A 185 0.78 -7.39 1.80
N GLN A 186 0.69 -6.13 2.20
CA GLN A 186 0.24 -5.75 3.54
C GLN A 186 -1.26 -5.47 3.50
N ILE A 187 -2.00 -6.04 4.44
CA ILE A 187 -3.44 -5.83 4.61
C ILE A 187 -3.65 -5.22 5.98
N LEU A 188 -4.26 -4.04 6.06
CA LEU A 188 -4.68 -3.42 7.30
C LEU A 188 -6.20 -3.41 7.39
N ASP A 189 -6.71 -3.97 8.48
CA ASP A 189 -8.14 -4.08 8.76
C ASP A 189 -8.39 -4.22 10.27
N SER A 190 -9.66 -4.26 10.70
CA SER A 190 -10.03 -4.46 12.10
C SER A 190 -9.78 -5.89 12.61
N GLY A 191 -9.59 -6.84 11.72
CA GLY A 191 -9.26 -8.23 12.03
C GLY A 191 -9.09 -9.06 10.76
N PRO A 192 -8.55 -10.28 10.86
CA PRO A 192 -8.53 -11.21 9.75
C PRO A 192 -9.96 -11.67 9.45
N TYR A 193 -10.39 -11.51 8.20
CA TYR A 193 -11.66 -12.01 7.71
C TYR A 193 -11.41 -13.07 6.63
N ASP A 194 -12.12 -14.20 6.71
CA ASP A 194 -11.92 -15.33 5.81
C ASP A 194 -12.17 -14.95 4.34
N ASP A 195 -13.18 -14.12 4.08
CA ASP A 195 -13.51 -13.63 2.74
C ASP A 195 -12.44 -12.69 2.18
N VAL A 196 -11.88 -11.81 3.02
CA VAL A 196 -10.74 -10.96 2.67
C VAL A 196 -9.55 -11.84 2.29
N ILE A 197 -9.16 -12.78 3.16
CA ILE A 197 -8.04 -13.70 2.88
C ILE A 197 -8.30 -14.50 1.60
N GLU A 198 -9.50 -15.03 1.41
CA GLU A 198 -9.90 -15.78 0.22
C GLU A 198 -9.73 -14.95 -1.05
N TRP A 199 -10.23 -13.71 -1.08
CA TRP A 199 -10.13 -12.88 -2.28
C TRP A 199 -8.70 -12.49 -2.62
N TYR A 200 -7.88 -12.09 -1.65
CA TYR A 200 -6.46 -11.81 -1.90
C TYR A 200 -5.70 -13.07 -2.34
N SER A 201 -6.03 -14.26 -1.81
CA SER A 201 -5.40 -15.52 -2.22
C SER A 201 -5.64 -15.90 -3.68
N LYS A 202 -6.68 -15.32 -4.32
CA LYS A 202 -7.03 -15.57 -5.72
C LYS A 202 -6.24 -14.69 -6.70
N ALA A 203 -5.56 -13.64 -6.26
CA ALA A 203 -4.69 -12.85 -7.13
C ALA A 203 -3.42 -13.64 -7.47
N GLU A 204 -3.16 -13.84 -8.77
CA GLU A 204 -2.03 -14.65 -9.22
C GLU A 204 -0.68 -14.13 -8.74
N SER A 205 -0.53 -12.81 -8.64
CA SER A 205 0.72 -12.17 -8.23
C SER A 205 1.00 -12.33 -6.74
N ILE A 206 -0.03 -12.53 -5.91
CA ILE A 206 0.13 -12.64 -4.45
C ILE A 206 0.69 -14.02 -4.11
N LYS A 207 1.88 -14.03 -3.49
CA LYS A 207 2.57 -15.24 -3.00
C LYS A 207 2.59 -15.34 -1.48
N GLY A 208 2.17 -14.28 -0.79
CA GLY A 208 2.07 -14.19 0.65
C GLY A 208 1.69 -12.78 1.09
N GLY A 209 1.43 -12.60 2.37
CA GLY A 209 1.08 -11.28 2.89
C GLY A 209 1.26 -11.17 4.40
N MET A 210 1.13 -9.95 4.89
CA MET A 210 1.13 -9.61 6.31
C MET A 210 -0.21 -8.97 6.65
N TYR A 211 -0.94 -9.58 7.57
CA TYR A 211 -2.21 -9.05 8.06
C TYR A 211 -1.95 -8.22 9.32
N MET A 212 -2.26 -6.94 9.26
CA MET A 212 -1.99 -5.96 10.30
C MET A 212 -3.31 -5.54 10.92
N TYR A 213 -3.48 -5.82 12.21
CA TYR A 213 -4.70 -5.50 12.95
C TYR A 213 -4.43 -5.42 14.45
N GLY A 214 -5.35 -4.81 15.19
CA GLY A 214 -5.20 -4.56 16.62
C GLY A 214 -4.20 -3.45 16.95
N ASP A 215 -4.00 -3.18 18.24
CA ASP A 215 -3.11 -2.11 18.69
C ASP A 215 -1.68 -2.36 18.18
N LYS A 216 -1.12 -1.36 17.48
CA LYS A 216 0.21 -1.41 16.87
C LYS A 216 0.46 -2.68 16.04
N TYR A 217 -0.59 -3.18 15.38
CA TYR A 217 -0.55 -4.37 14.53
C TYR A 217 -0.22 -5.68 15.26
N ALA A 218 -0.37 -5.72 16.59
CA ALA A 218 -0.04 -6.87 17.42
C ALA A 218 -1.21 -7.85 17.65
N GLY A 219 -2.35 -7.63 17.00
CA GLY A 219 -3.59 -8.40 17.22
C GLY A 219 -3.43 -9.90 16.98
N GLY A 220 -2.64 -10.29 15.99
CA GLY A 220 -2.40 -11.69 15.64
C GLY A 220 -1.29 -12.38 16.42
N ARG A 221 -0.54 -11.67 17.28
CA ARG A 221 0.55 -12.25 18.10
C ARG A 221 1.54 -13.13 17.31
N GLY A 222 1.75 -12.84 16.02
CA GLY A 222 2.64 -13.59 15.14
C GLY A 222 2.06 -14.89 14.56
N GLU A 223 0.73 -15.07 14.58
CA GLU A 223 0.05 -16.20 13.94
C GLU A 223 0.29 -16.22 12.42
N VAL A 224 0.37 -17.42 11.87
CA VAL A 224 0.54 -17.71 10.44
C VAL A 224 -0.58 -18.69 10.05
N PHE A 225 -1.30 -18.36 8.97
CA PHE A 225 -2.44 -19.13 8.45
C PHE A 225 -2.24 -19.49 6.98
#